data_AF-A0A0Q9LT90-F1
#
_entry.id   AF-A0A0Q9LT90-F1
#
_cell.length_a   1.000
_cell.length_b   1.000
_cell.length_c   1.000
_cell.angle_alpha   90.00
_cell.angle_beta   90.00
_cell.angle_gamma   90.00
#
_symmetry.space_group_name_H-M   'P 1'
#
loop_
_entity.id
_entity.type
_entity.pdbx_description
1 polymer ?
#
loop_
_entity_poly.entity_id
_entity_poly.type
_entity_poly.pdbx_seq_one_letter_code
_entity_poly.pdbx_strand_id
1 'polypeptide(L)'
;MAVQTVLRQGYWAELKTSFSELDDQMVHIVLDADEATLRNRIETDQVELSGRQWRLDHIERYAAARSWMIKEADLVIDTARLAAEDVVSRIAEAIRAELPVH
;
A
#
# COMPACT_ATOMS: atom_id res chain seq x y z
N MET A 1 11.10 2.07 12.21
CA MET A 1 11.24 0.92 11.30
C MET A 1 9.90 0.20 11.23
N ALA A 2 9.03 0.55 10.27
CA ALA A 2 7.68 -0.02 10.18
C ALA A 2 7.29 -0.40 8.73
N VAL A 3 7.91 0.23 7.72
CA VAL A 3 7.56 0.02 6.32
C VAL A 3 7.95 -1.38 5.79
N GLN A 4 9.03 -1.98 6.30
CA GLN A 4 9.52 -3.27 5.79
C GLN A 4 8.77 -4.50 6.33
N THR A 5 8.19 -4.43 7.53
CA THR A 5 7.56 -5.60 8.17
C THR A 5 6.26 -5.97 7.46
N VAL A 6 5.54 -4.98 6.92
CA VAL A 6 4.31 -5.18 6.16
C VAL A 6 4.53 -5.92 4.83
N LEU A 7 5.74 -5.93 4.25
CA LEU A 7 6.04 -6.73 3.05
C LEU A 7 6.11 -8.25 3.32
N ARG A 8 6.03 -8.67 4.59
CA ARG A 8 5.99 -10.08 4.97
C ARG A 8 4.55 -10.52 5.22
N GLN A 9 4.05 -11.46 4.42
CA GLN A 9 2.69 -11.98 4.56
C GLN A 9 2.38 -12.55 5.96
N GLY A 10 3.35 -13.24 6.58
CA GLY A 10 3.16 -13.78 7.94
C GLY A 10 2.92 -12.68 8.97
N TYR A 11 3.65 -11.56 8.88
CA TYR A 11 3.44 -10.42 9.77
C TYR A 11 2.13 -9.69 9.49
N TRP A 12 1.72 -9.61 8.22
CA TRP A 12 0.38 -9.13 7.86
C TRP A 12 -0.72 -9.97 8.51
N ALA A 13 -0.59 -11.30 8.49
CA ALA A 13 -1.56 -12.19 9.13
C ALA A 13 -1.64 -11.95 10.64
N GLU A 14 -0.50 -11.77 11.31
CA GLU A 14 -0.45 -11.41 12.74
C GLU A 14 -1.20 -10.11 13.02
N LEU A 15 -0.93 -9.06 12.24
CA LEU A 15 -1.64 -7.78 12.37
C LEU A 15 -3.15 -7.97 12.19
N LYS A 16 -3.57 -8.64 11.11
CA LYS A 16 -4.99 -8.87 10.81
C LYS A 16 -5.71 -9.62 11.94
N THR A 17 -5.07 -10.61 12.54
CA THR A 17 -5.60 -11.30 13.73
C THR A 17 -5.74 -10.34 14.90
N SER A 18 -4.71 -9.55 15.22
CA SER A 18 -4.78 -8.59 16.33
C SER A 18 -5.89 -7.55 16.16
N PHE A 19 -6.12 -7.06 14.95
CA PHE A 19 -7.22 -6.12 14.69
C PHE A 19 -8.60 -6.79 14.82
N SER A 20 -8.74 -8.04 14.37
CA SER A 20 -9.98 -8.80 14.55
C SER A 20 -10.29 -9.07 16.03
N GLU A 21 -9.27 -9.22 16.88
CA GLU A 21 -9.45 -9.40 18.34
C GLU A 21 -9.91 -8.12 19.05
N LEU A 22 -9.66 -6.95 18.47
CA LEU A 22 -10.05 -5.65 19.00
C LEU A 22 -11.45 -5.18 18.54
N ASP A 23 -12.15 -5.99 17.73
CA ASP A 23 -13.44 -5.64 17.09
C ASP A 23 -13.37 -4.36 16.23
N ASP A 24 -12.15 -4.01 15.76
CA ASP A 24 -11.94 -2.87 14.89
C ASP A 24 -12.28 -3.26 13.44
N GLN A 25 -13.20 -2.51 12.83
CA GLN A 25 -13.43 -2.64 11.39
C GLN A 25 -12.21 -2.09 10.63
N MET A 26 -11.54 -2.97 9.90
CA MET A 26 -10.37 -2.64 9.08
C MET A 26 -10.71 -2.77 7.60
N VAL A 27 -10.27 -1.78 6.82
CA VAL A 27 -10.22 -1.87 5.35
C VAL A 27 -8.75 -1.83 4.90
N HIS A 28 -8.26 -2.93 4.32
CA HIS A 28 -6.92 -3.03 3.75
C HIS A 28 -6.89 -2.51 2.32
N ILE A 29 -6.22 -1.37 2.11
CA ILE A 29 -6.09 -0.73 0.81
C ILE A 29 -4.63 -0.79 0.35
N VAL A 30 -4.40 -1.30 -0.86
CA VAL A 30 -3.08 -1.29 -1.50
C VAL A 30 -3.04 -0.22 -2.58
N LEU A 31 -2.14 0.76 -2.39
CA LEU A 31 -1.77 1.71 -3.43
C LEU A 31 -0.66 1.08 -4.27
N ASP A 32 -1.04 0.67 -5.48
CA ASP A 32 -0.16 -0.07 -6.37
C ASP A 32 0.34 0.83 -7.51
N ALA A 33 1.51 0.49 -8.02
CA ALA A 33 2.06 1.03 -9.25
C ALA A 33 3.01 -0.02 -9.83
N ASP A 34 3.08 -0.09 -11.16
CA ASP A 34 4.05 -0.96 -11.80
C ASP A 34 5.50 -0.56 -11.46
N GLU A 35 6.42 -1.50 -11.64
CA GLU A 35 7.82 -1.31 -11.28
C GLU A 35 8.44 -0.10 -11.99
N ALA A 36 8.15 0.06 -13.29
CA ALA A 36 8.70 1.15 -14.10
C ALA A 36 8.25 2.52 -13.55
N THR A 37 6.99 2.63 -13.17
CA THR A 37 6.40 3.82 -12.57
C THR A 37 7.02 4.10 -11.19
N LEU A 38 7.16 3.09 -10.34
CA LEU A 38 7.81 3.21 -9.02
C LEU A 38 9.25 3.68 -9.16
N ARG A 39 10.02 3.05 -10.05
CA ARG A 39 11.42 3.40 -10.33
C ARG A 39 11.53 4.85 -10.81
N ASN A 40 10.74 5.24 -11.80
CA ASN A 40 10.73 6.60 -12.32
C ASN A 40 10.39 7.63 -11.25
N ARG A 41 9.39 7.35 -10.38
CA ARG A 41 9.03 8.22 -9.25
C ARG A 41 10.19 8.39 -8.27
N ILE A 42 10.89 7.31 -7.91
CA ILE A 42 12.03 7.36 -6.99
C ILE A 42 13.21 8.13 -7.60
N GLU A 43 13.48 7.94 -8.90
CA GLU A 43 14.58 8.61 -9.60
C GLU A 43 14.32 10.11 -9.79
N THR A 44 13.08 10.49 -10.03
CA THR A 44 12.66 11.89 -10.26
C THR A 44 12.34 12.66 -8.98
N ASP A 45 12.25 11.96 -7.85
CA ASP A 45 12.05 12.57 -6.53
C ASP A 45 13.24 13.46 -6.16
N GLN A 46 12.95 14.75 -5.97
CA GLN A 46 13.90 15.78 -5.56
C GLN A 46 13.80 16.13 -4.06
N VAL A 47 12.82 15.57 -3.36
CA VAL A 47 12.57 15.83 -1.94
C VAL A 47 13.37 14.84 -1.09
N GLU A 48 13.21 13.53 -1.34
CA GLU A 48 13.82 12.47 -0.51
C GLU A 48 15.10 11.89 -1.15
N LEU A 49 16.09 12.76 -1.39
CA LEU A 49 17.32 12.38 -2.08
C LEU A 49 18.18 11.36 -1.31
N SER A 50 18.26 11.50 0.02
CA SER A 50 19.07 10.62 0.88
C SER A 50 18.56 9.17 0.90
N GLY A 51 17.26 8.97 0.71
CA GLY A 51 16.62 7.65 0.67
C GLY A 51 16.54 7.02 -0.72
N ARG A 52 17.01 7.70 -1.77
CA ARG A 52 16.82 7.24 -3.17
C ARG A 52 17.37 5.84 -3.40
N GLN A 53 18.66 5.63 -3.13
CA GLN A 53 19.32 4.34 -3.41
C GLN A 53 18.67 3.21 -2.62
N TRP A 54 18.38 3.46 -1.33
CA TRP A 54 17.65 2.51 -0.50
C TRP A 54 16.30 2.15 -1.13
N ARG A 55 15.50 3.12 -1.59
CA ARG A 55 14.20 2.82 -2.23
C ARG A 55 14.35 2.00 -3.50
N LEU A 56 15.34 2.30 -4.34
CA LEU A 56 15.62 1.54 -5.56
C LEU A 56 15.99 0.08 -5.25
N ASP A 57 16.86 -0.13 -4.26
CA ASP A 57 17.31 -1.47 -3.85
C ASP A 57 16.16 -2.32 -3.26
N HIS A 58 15.03 -1.70 -2.89
CA HIS A 58 13.88 -2.37 -2.28
C HIS A 58 12.74 -2.67 -3.27
N ILE A 59 12.87 -2.24 -4.53
CA ILE A 59 11.85 -2.47 -5.57
C ILE A 59 11.58 -3.97 -5.75
N GLU A 60 12.63 -4.80 -5.85
CA GLU A 60 12.47 -6.25 -6.05
C GLU A 60 11.73 -6.91 -4.88
N ARG A 61 12.00 -6.45 -3.65
CA ARG A 61 11.33 -6.95 -2.45
C ARG A 61 9.86 -6.61 -2.44
N TYR A 62 9.50 -5.40 -2.88
CA TYR A 62 8.11 -5.01 -3.07
C TYR A 62 7.44 -5.86 -4.16
N ALA A 63 8.10 -6.04 -5.32
CA ALA A 63 7.57 -6.84 -6.42
C ALA A 63 7.28 -8.28 -6.00
N ALA A 64 8.16 -8.91 -5.21
CA ALA A 64 7.94 -10.24 -4.66
C ALA A 64 6.75 -10.31 -3.69
N ALA A 65 6.52 -9.25 -2.91
CA ALA A 65 5.39 -9.16 -1.98
C ALA A 65 4.07 -8.81 -2.67
N ARG A 66 4.12 -8.13 -3.82
CA ARG A 66 2.95 -7.57 -4.52
C ARG A 66 1.85 -8.60 -4.75
N SER A 67 2.20 -9.82 -5.12
CA SER A 67 1.21 -10.87 -5.41
C SER A 67 0.33 -11.20 -4.21
N TRP A 68 0.89 -11.30 -3.00
CA TRP A 68 0.09 -11.61 -1.82
C TRP A 68 -0.63 -10.36 -1.31
N MET A 69 0.00 -9.18 -1.39
CA MET A 69 -0.62 -7.92 -0.95
C MET A 69 -1.90 -7.62 -1.72
N ILE A 70 -1.87 -7.76 -3.05
CA ILE A 70 -3.05 -7.57 -3.91
C ILE A 70 -4.14 -8.58 -3.57
N LYS A 71 -3.77 -9.84 -3.27
CA LYS A 71 -4.73 -10.90 -2.94
C LYS A 71 -5.45 -10.65 -1.61
N GLU A 72 -4.74 -10.09 -0.63
CA GLU A 72 -5.27 -9.80 0.71
C GLU A 72 -5.92 -8.42 0.85
N ALA A 73 -5.91 -7.60 -0.20
CA ALA A 73 -6.48 -6.26 -0.19
C ALA A 73 -7.99 -6.29 -0.39
N ASP A 74 -8.70 -5.49 0.38
CA ASP A 74 -10.12 -5.20 0.16
C ASP A 74 -10.28 -4.26 -1.05
N LEU A 75 -9.30 -3.37 -1.26
CA LEU A 75 -9.21 -2.51 -2.44
C LEU A 75 -7.77 -2.36 -2.93
N VAL A 76 -7.59 -2.48 -4.24
CA VAL A 76 -6.34 -2.12 -4.92
C VAL A 76 -6.58 -0.91 -5.81
N ILE A 77 -5.77 0.14 -5.61
CA ILE A 77 -5.81 1.35 -6.43
C ILE A 77 -4.52 1.43 -7.24
N ASP A 78 -4.63 1.28 -8.55
CA ASP A 78 -3.54 1.58 -9.47
C ASP A 78 -3.33 3.10 -9.53
N THR A 79 -2.23 3.54 -8.95
CA THR A 79 -1.84 4.95 -8.87
C THR A 79 -1.03 5.40 -10.08
N ALA A 80 -0.68 4.52 -11.02
CA ALA A 80 0.24 4.85 -12.11
C ALA A 80 -0.27 5.99 -13.01
N ARG A 81 -1.60 6.16 -13.08
CA ARG A 81 -2.26 7.16 -13.93
C ARG A 81 -3.25 8.06 -13.19
N LEU A 82 -3.26 8.02 -11.86
CA LEU A 82 -4.18 8.80 -11.06
C LEU A 82 -3.48 9.98 -10.42
N ALA A 83 -4.17 11.12 -10.37
CA ALA A 83 -3.78 12.21 -9.51
C ALA A 83 -4.09 11.87 -8.04
N ALA A 84 -3.44 12.56 -7.10
CA ALA A 84 -3.59 12.26 -5.67
C ALA A 84 -5.04 12.46 -5.21
N GLU A 85 -5.72 13.48 -5.73
CA GLU A 85 -7.13 13.77 -5.45
C GLU A 85 -8.09 12.64 -5.88
N ASP A 86 -7.79 11.97 -6.99
CA ASP A 86 -8.59 10.83 -7.46
C ASP A 86 -8.40 9.62 -6.55
N VAL A 87 -7.17 9.39 -6.09
CA VAL A 87 -6.84 8.31 -5.14
C VAL A 87 -7.58 8.56 -3.82
N VAL A 88 -7.52 9.78 -3.29
CA VAL A 88 -8.23 10.16 -2.05
C VAL A 88 -9.74 9.95 -2.19
N SER A 89 -10.32 10.36 -3.32
CA SER A 89 -11.75 10.19 -3.58
C SER A 89 -12.15 8.71 -3.57
N ARG A 90 -11.38 7.84 -4.23
CA ARG A 90 -11.61 6.39 -4.24
C ARG A 90 -11.49 5.74 -2.86
N ILE A 91 -10.49 6.15 -2.07
CA ILE A 91 -10.34 5.68 -0.69
C ILE A 91 -11.58 6.07 0.12
N ALA A 92 -12.01 7.33 0.02
CA ALA A 92 -13.17 7.83 0.76
C ALA A 92 -14.47 7.11 0.36
N GLU A 93 -14.63 6.76 -0.91
CA GLU A 93 -15.77 5.96 -1.39
C GLU A 93 -15.76 4.55 -0.81
N ALA A 94 -14.62 3.86 -0.83
CA ALA A 94 -14.49 2.51 -0.26
C ALA A 94 -14.75 2.50 1.25
N ILE A 95 -14.21 3.47 1.99
CA ILE A 95 -14.49 3.63 3.42
C ILE A 95 -15.99 3.80 3.67
N ARG A 96 -16.69 4.62 2.87
CA ARG A 96 -18.15 4.81 3.02
C ARG A 96 -18.97 3.57 2.67
N ALA A 97 -18.48 2.75 1.74
CA ALA A 97 -19.17 1.52 1.33
C ALA A 97 -19.02 0.39 2.35
N GLU A 98 -17.83 0.26 2.95
CA GLU A 98 -17.50 -0.82 3.89
C GLU A 98 -17.78 -0.47 5.36
N LEU A 99 -17.66 0.80 5.73
CA LEU A 99 -17.95 1.30 7.09
C LEU A 99 -19.21 2.18 7.01
N PRO A 100 -20.43 1.63 7.18
CA PRO A 100 -21.62 2.46 7.27
C PRO A 100 -21.48 3.38 8.48
N VAL A 101 -21.31 4.67 8.22
CA VAL A 101 -21.32 5.71 9.24
C VAL A 101 -22.74 5.76 9.81
N HIS A 102 -22.93 5.17 11.00
CA HIS A 102 -24.14 5.35 11.80
C HIS A 102 -24.11 6.68 12.54
#